data_AF-A0A2S1KQ43-F1
#
_entry.id   AF-A0A2S1KQ43-F1
#
_cell.length_a   1.000
_cell.length_b   1.000
_cell.length_c   1.000
_cell.angle_alpha   90.00
_cell.angle_beta   90.00
_cell.angle_gamma   90.00
#
_symmetry.space_group_name_H-M   'P 1'
#
loop_
_entity.id
_entity.type
_entity.pdbx_description
1 polymer ?
#
loop_
_entity_poly.entity_id
_entity_poly.type
_entity_poly.pdbx_seq_one_letter_code
_entity_poly.pdbx_strand_id
1 'polypeptide(L)'
;MFSKKVTDTDVFLDMPLSTQALYFHLNMHADDDGFVGNINTIKRMIGASKDDEKLLIAKQFLIPFEESGVVVIKDWRLHNYIRKDTYNPTIYGEDKKKLSVSENGSYSVDDPSTESPRLVN
;
A
#
# COMPACT_ATOMS: atom_id res chain seq x y z
N MET A 1 12.11 5.00 4.96
CA MET A 1 12.56 6.20 4.21
C MET A 1 11.86 6.16 2.87
N PHE A 2 11.20 7.24 2.43
CA PHE A 2 10.46 7.19 1.16
C PHE A 2 11.41 6.93 -0.03
N SER A 3 11.00 6.00 -0.88
CA SER A 3 11.78 5.54 -2.02
C SER A 3 11.46 6.42 -3.21
N LYS A 4 12.49 7.08 -3.75
CA LYS A 4 12.40 7.87 -4.98
C LYS A 4 11.93 7.07 -6.18
N LYS A 5 12.11 5.74 -6.16
CA LYS A 5 11.58 4.83 -7.20
C LYS A 5 10.05 4.87 -7.31
N VAL A 6 9.38 5.38 -6.28
CA VAL A 6 7.93 5.56 -6.22
C VAL A 6 7.60 7.06 -6.25
N THR A 7 8.19 7.85 -5.36
CA THR A 7 7.79 9.25 -5.13
C THR A 7 8.27 10.23 -6.19
N ASP A 8 9.30 9.87 -6.97
CA ASP A 8 9.84 10.74 -8.03
C ASP A 8 9.38 10.28 -9.42
N THR A 9 8.33 9.44 -9.49
CA THR A 9 7.71 9.02 -10.75
C THR A 9 6.68 10.04 -11.22
N ASP A 10 6.54 10.21 -12.53
CA ASP A 10 5.51 11.09 -13.11
C ASP A 10 4.10 10.70 -12.62
N VAL A 11 3.82 9.40 -12.53
CA VAL A 11 2.53 8.88 -12.03
C VAL A 11 2.22 9.39 -10.61
N PHE A 12 3.24 9.53 -9.75
CA PHE A 12 3.06 10.06 -8.40
C PHE A 12 2.99 11.59 -8.40
N LEU A 13 3.91 12.25 -9.10
CA LEU A 13 4.03 13.71 -9.12
C LEU A 13 2.86 14.39 -9.83
N ASP A 14 2.19 13.71 -10.76
CA ASP A 14 0.99 14.18 -11.45
C ASP A 14 -0.28 14.13 -10.57
N MET A 15 -0.24 13.44 -9.42
CA MET A 15 -1.38 13.40 -8.50
C MET A 15 -1.52 14.75 -7.75
N PRO A 16 -2.75 15.14 -7.35
CA PRO A 16 -2.95 16.31 -6.49
C PRO A 16 -2.12 16.27 -5.21
N LEU A 17 -1.69 17.44 -4.71
CA LEU A 17 -0.88 17.53 -3.49
C LEU A 17 -1.58 16.90 -2.27
N SER A 18 -2.91 16.98 -2.18
CA SER A 18 -3.70 16.31 -1.14
C SER A 18 -3.59 14.79 -1.22
N THR A 19 -3.56 14.23 -2.43
CA THR A 19 -3.38 12.79 -2.68
C THR A 19 -1.98 12.34 -2.31
N GLN A 20 -0.95 13.11 -2.72
CA GLN A 20 0.45 12.85 -2.35
C GLN A 20 0.63 12.93 -0.83
N ALA A 21 0.08 13.96 -0.19
CA ALA A 21 0.12 14.12 1.27
C ALA A 21 -0.55 12.93 1.98
N LEU A 22 -1.73 12.50 1.52
CA LEU A 22 -2.40 11.32 2.05
C LEU A 22 -1.50 10.09 1.98
N TYR A 23 -0.84 9.83 0.85
CA TYR A 23 0.08 8.70 0.72
C TYR A 23 1.23 8.73 1.74
N PHE A 24 1.85 9.90 1.93
CA PHE A 24 2.92 10.06 2.92
C PHE A 24 2.42 9.83 4.34
N HIS A 25 1.27 10.38 4.71
CA HIS A 25 0.68 10.17 6.03
C HIS A 25 0.28 8.71 6.27
N LEU A 26 -0.27 8.02 5.27
CA LEU A 26 -0.57 6.58 5.39
C LEU A 26 0.69 5.77 5.69
N ASN A 27 1.81 6.06 5.02
CA ASN A 27 3.09 5.42 5.29
C ASN A 27 3.64 5.72 6.70
N MET A 28 3.33 6.88 7.29
CA MET A 28 3.73 7.19 8.66
C MET A 28 2.90 6.43 9.72
N HIS A 29 1.70 5.98 9.34
CA HIS A 29 0.75 5.33 10.24
C HIS A 29 0.57 3.82 9.99
N ALA A 30 1.28 3.27 8.99
CA ALA A 30 1.24 1.85 8.69
C ALA A 30 1.99 1.02 9.75
N ASP A 31 1.56 -0.22 9.95
CA ASP A 31 2.32 -1.20 10.72
C ASP A 31 3.51 -1.75 9.93
N ASP A 32 4.27 -2.69 10.52
CA ASP A 32 5.48 -3.23 9.91
C ASP A 32 5.22 -4.05 8.61
N ASP A 33 3.97 -4.39 8.31
CA ASP A 33 3.58 -5.01 7.04
C ASP A 33 2.92 -4.02 6.06
N GLY A 34 2.84 -2.75 6.42
CA GLY A 34 2.30 -1.69 5.56
C GLY A 34 0.79 -1.55 5.61
N PHE A 35 0.12 -2.20 6.58
CA PHE A 35 -1.32 -2.10 6.75
C PHE A 35 -1.72 -0.86 7.54
N VAL A 36 -2.82 -0.23 7.12
CA VAL A 36 -3.39 0.97 7.76
C VAL A 36 -4.86 0.72 8.09
N GLY A 37 -5.14 0.58 9.39
CA GLY A 37 -6.50 0.36 9.89
C GLY A 37 -7.34 1.63 10.10
N ASN A 38 -6.74 2.81 10.02
CA ASN A 38 -7.34 4.08 10.42
C ASN A 38 -7.34 5.15 9.30
N ILE A 39 -7.40 4.75 8.02
CA ILE A 39 -7.38 5.65 6.86
C ILE A 39 -8.41 6.78 6.95
N ASN A 40 -9.63 6.49 7.41
CA ASN A 40 -10.68 7.51 7.58
C ASN A 40 -10.31 8.58 8.61
N THR A 41 -9.60 8.21 9.67
CA THR A 41 -9.10 9.15 10.68
C THR A 41 -7.96 9.99 10.12
N ILE A 42 -7.02 9.37 9.39
CA ILE A 42 -5.89 10.08 8.77
C ILE A 42 -6.38 11.11 7.75
N LYS A 43 -7.31 10.73 6.86
CA LYS A 43 -7.93 11.68 5.91
C LYS A 43 -8.53 12.89 6.61
N ARG A 44 -9.32 12.68 7.68
CA ARG A 44 -9.90 13.77 8.47
C ARG A 44 -8.83 14.66 9.11
N MET A 45 -7.77 14.05 9.65
CA MET A 45 -6.67 14.76 10.30
C MET A 45 -5.96 15.73 9.34
N ILE A 46 -5.76 15.32 8.08
CA ILE A 46 -4.99 16.10 7.10
C ILE A 46 -5.87 16.89 6.13
N GLY A 47 -7.19 16.76 6.24
CA GLY A 47 -8.15 17.38 5.31
C GLY A 47 -8.19 16.75 3.92
N ALA A 48 -7.75 15.50 3.76
CA ALA A 48 -7.84 14.78 2.48
C ALA A 48 -9.26 14.27 2.22
N SER A 49 -9.65 14.26 0.95
CA SER A 49 -10.97 13.87 0.48
C SER A 49 -11.09 12.35 0.30
N LYS A 50 -12.32 11.88 0.06
CA LYS A 50 -12.55 10.50 -0.37
C LYS A 50 -12.01 10.23 -1.78
N ASP A 51 -11.95 11.26 -2.63
CA ASP A 51 -11.46 11.09 -4.01
C ASP A 51 -9.94 10.98 -4.05
N ASP A 52 -9.20 11.57 -3.11
CA ASP A 52 -7.76 11.32 -2.93
C ASP A 52 -7.47 9.83 -2.67
N GLU A 53 -8.23 9.20 -1.76
CA GLU A 53 -8.10 7.77 -1.50
C GLU A 53 -8.44 6.93 -2.73
N LYS A 54 -9.57 7.22 -3.40
CA LYS A 54 -9.94 6.50 -4.62
C LYS A 54 -8.87 6.63 -5.70
N LEU A 55 -8.23 7.79 -5.81
CA LEU A 55 -7.17 8.01 -6.77
C LEU A 55 -5.94 7.17 -6.44
N LEU A 56 -5.53 7.09 -5.17
CA LEU A 56 -4.44 6.20 -4.73
C LEU A 56 -4.75 4.73 -5.04
N ILE A 57 -5.99 4.28 -4.81
CA ILE A 57 -6.42 2.92 -5.14
C ILE A 57 -6.41 2.70 -6.66
N ALA A 58 -7.00 3.62 -7.43
CA ALA A 58 -7.09 3.53 -8.89
C ALA A 58 -5.71 3.53 -9.57
N LYS A 59 -4.74 4.27 -9.00
CA LYS A 59 -3.34 4.29 -9.45
C LYS A 59 -2.48 3.18 -8.82
N GLN A 60 -3.10 2.29 -8.04
CA GLN A 60 -2.48 1.15 -7.36
C GLN A 60 -1.39 1.50 -6.33
N PHE A 61 -1.41 2.67 -5.72
CA PHE A 61 -0.56 2.97 -4.56
C PHE A 61 -1.06 2.30 -3.28
N LEU A 62 -2.36 2.00 -3.22
CA LEU A 62 -3.02 1.29 -2.12
C LEU A 62 -3.78 0.08 -2.65
N ILE A 63 -3.78 -1.00 -1.87
CA ILE A 63 -4.62 -2.18 -2.09
C ILE A 63 -5.66 -2.22 -0.97
N PRO A 64 -6.96 -2.08 -1.28
CA PRO A 64 -8.01 -2.12 -0.27
C PRO A 64 -8.41 -3.55 0.08
N PHE A 65 -8.73 -3.77 1.36
CA PHE A 65 -9.41 -4.97 1.86
C PHE A 65 -10.76 -4.56 2.43
N GLU A 66 -11.82 -4.72 1.63
CA GLU A 66 -13.15 -4.19 1.95
C GLU A 66 -13.78 -4.86 3.17
N GLU A 67 -13.58 -6.17 3.35
CA GLU A 67 -14.15 -6.94 4.47
C GLU A 67 -13.64 -6.47 5.84
N SER A 68 -12.36 -6.11 5.93
CA SER A 68 -11.72 -5.63 7.14
C SER A 68 -11.67 -4.10 7.24
N GLY A 69 -12.00 -3.39 6.16
CA GLY A 69 -12.01 -1.93 6.09
C GLY A 69 -10.62 -1.31 6.17
N VAL A 70 -9.59 -2.03 5.75
CA VAL A 70 -8.19 -1.59 5.81
C VAL A 70 -7.58 -1.44 4.42
N VAL A 71 -6.44 -0.78 4.36
CA VAL A 71 -5.61 -0.70 3.14
C VAL A 71 -4.20 -1.16 3.45
N VAL A 72 -3.52 -1.73 2.46
CA VAL A 72 -2.07 -1.95 2.50
C VAL A 72 -1.40 -1.06 1.46
N ILE A 73 -0.24 -0.51 1.81
CA ILE A 73 0.59 0.29 0.91
C ILE A 73 1.34 -0.67 -0.02
N LYS A 74 1.07 -0.60 -1.32
CA LYS A 74 1.63 -1.53 -2.32
C LYS A 74 3.16 -1.62 -2.24
N ASP A 75 3.83 -0.47 -2.17
CA ASP A 75 5.29 -0.37 -2.22
C ASP A 75 5.94 -0.27 -0.84
N TRP A 76 5.25 -0.73 0.22
CA TRP A 76 5.74 -0.63 1.61
C TRP A 76 7.17 -1.13 1.77
N ARG A 77 7.50 -2.31 1.20
CA ARG A 77 8.82 -2.93 1.31
C ARG A 77 9.90 -2.22 0.49
N LEU A 78 9.52 -1.39 -0.48
CA LEU A 78 10.45 -0.50 -1.19
C LEU A 78 10.79 0.73 -0.32
N HIS A 79 9.86 1.18 0.51
CA HIS A 79 10.05 2.29 1.44
C HIS A 79 10.77 1.89 2.72
N ASN A 80 10.48 0.69 3.20
CA ASN A 80 10.85 0.29 4.55
C ASN A 80 11.57 -1.04 4.54
N TYR A 81 12.83 -0.99 4.97
CA TYR A 81 13.57 -2.16 5.40
C TYR A 81 13.38 -2.31 6.91
N ILE A 82 12.74 -3.40 7.33
CA ILE A 82 12.47 -3.70 8.73
C ILE A 82 13.34 -4.86 9.15
N ARG A 83 14.11 -4.67 10.22
CA ARG A 83 15.00 -5.71 10.76
C ARG A 83 14.17 -6.80 11.41
N LYS A 84 14.59 -8.05 11.23
CA LYS A 84 13.84 -9.23 11.71
C LYS A 84 13.60 -9.21 13.22
N ASP A 85 14.54 -8.69 14.00
CA ASP A 85 14.45 -8.63 15.47
C ASP A 85 13.57 -7.50 15.99
N THR A 86 13.18 -6.55 15.14
CA THR A 86 12.27 -5.45 15.50
C THR A 86 10.89 -5.61 14.87
N TYR A 87 10.67 -6.67 14.09
CA TYR A 87 9.47 -6.87 13.29
C TYR A 87 8.28 -7.32 14.13
N ASN A 88 7.15 -6.63 13.97
CA ASN A 88 5.87 -6.95 14.59
C ASN A 88 4.83 -7.24 13.50
N PRO A 89 4.31 -8.47 13.40
CA PRO A 89 3.36 -8.79 12.34
C PRO A 89 2.07 -7.99 12.47
N THR A 90 1.47 -7.69 11.32
CA THR A 90 0.14 -7.08 11.26
C THR A 90 -0.90 -7.93 11.98
N ILE A 91 -1.86 -7.26 12.60
CA ILE A 91 -3.06 -7.89 13.14
C ILE A 91 -4.00 -8.39 12.03
N TYR A 92 -3.84 -7.90 10.79
CA TYR A 92 -4.64 -8.28 9.61
C TYR A 92 -4.08 -9.53 8.91
N GLY A 93 -3.77 -10.56 9.69
CA GLY A 93 -3.07 -11.76 9.20
C GLY A 93 -3.80 -12.48 8.07
N GLU A 94 -5.13 -12.52 8.09
CA GLU A 94 -5.93 -13.16 7.03
C GLU A 94 -5.86 -12.40 5.71
N ASP A 95 -5.84 -11.07 5.75
CA ASP A 95 -5.70 -10.24 4.54
C ASP A 95 -4.26 -10.31 4.00
N LYS A 96 -3.27 -10.33 4.89
CA LYS A 96 -1.87 -10.51 4.51
C LYS A 96 -1.63 -11.83 3.77
N LYS A 97 -2.33 -12.92 4.12
CA LYS A 97 -2.22 -14.20 3.39
C LYS A 97 -2.71 -14.13 1.94
N LYS A 98 -3.55 -13.14 1.60
CA LYS A 98 -4.04 -12.88 0.25
C LYS A 98 -3.02 -12.09 -0.59
N LEU A 99 -1.90 -11.67 0.00
CA LEU A 99 -0.85 -10.90 -0.67
C LEU A 99 0.33 -11.79 -1.08
N SER A 100 0.76 -11.62 -2.32
CA SER A 100 2.10 -12.00 -2.76
C SER A 100 3.03 -10.80 -2.80
N VAL A 101 4.33 -11.07 -2.81
CA VAL A 101 5.35 -10.05 -3.04
C VAL A 101 6.03 -10.33 -4.37
N SER A 102 5.98 -9.36 -5.28
CA SER A 102 6.68 -9.41 -6.55
C SER A 102 8.20 -9.28 -6.36
N GLU A 103 8.98 -9.61 -7.41
CA GLU A 103 10.46 -9.56 -7.35
C GLU A 103 11.00 -8.17 -6.97
N ASN A 104 10.32 -7.11 -7.36
CA ASN A 104 10.68 -5.72 -7.05
C ASN A 104 10.33 -5.31 -5.60
N GLY A 105 9.65 -6.17 -4.83
CA GLY A 105 9.23 -5.93 -3.45
C GLY A 105 7.81 -5.38 -3.29
N SER A 106 7.07 -5.09 -4.37
CA SER A 106 5.69 -4.60 -4.27
C SER A 106 4.73 -5.71 -3.86
N TYR A 107 3.67 -5.37 -3.13
CA TYR A 107 2.55 -6.27 -2.89
C TYR A 107 1.66 -6.40 -4.12
N SER A 108 1.10 -7.59 -4.31
CA SER A 108 0.03 -7.89 -5.25
C SER A 108 -1.00 -8.77 -4.55
N VAL A 109 -2.27 -8.69 -4.96
CA VAL A 109 -3.29 -9.62 -4.48
C VAL A 109 -3.19 -10.89 -5.32
N ASP A 110 -3.15 -12.04 -4.65
CA ASP A 110 -3.28 -13.34 -5.31
C ASP A 110 -4.75 -13.53 -5.71
N ASP A 111 -5.13 -13.00 -6.86
CA ASP A 111 -6.43 -13.29 -7.45
C ASP A 111 -6.35 -14.66 -8.15
N PRO A 112 -7.08 -15.69 -7.68
CA PRO A 112 -7.11 -17.01 -8.33
C PRO A 112 -7.63 -16.97 -9.78
N SER A 113 -8.18 -15.85 -10.25
CA SER A 113 -8.58 -15.66 -11.66
C SER A 113 -7.44 -15.15 -12.57
N THR A 114 -6.29 -14.77 -12.02
CA THR A 114 -5.13 -14.27 -12.77
C THR A 114 -3.92 -15.19 -12.66
N GLU A 115 -4.11 -16.49 -12.88
CA GLU A 115 -2.97 -17.35 -13.23
C GLU A 115 -2.40 -16.88 -14.57
N SER A 116 -1.29 -16.14 -14.53
CA SER A 116 -0.45 -15.94 -15.72
C SER A 116 -0.06 -17.32 -16.26
N PRO A 117 -0.19 -17.59 -17.57
CA PRO A 117 0.09 -18.91 -18.11
C PRO A 117 1.54 -19.28 -17.78
N ARG A 118 1.72 -20.35 -17.01
CA ARG A 118 3.03 -20.96 -16.83
C ARG A 118 3.57 -21.27 -18.22
N LEU A 119 4.63 -20.59 -18.62
CA LEU A 119 5.39 -20.98 -19.80
C LEU A 119 5.92 -22.39 -19.51
N VAL A 120 5.28 -23.37 -20.16
CA VAL A 120 5.77 -24.73 -20.23
C VAL A 120 6.99 -24.73 -21.14
N ASN A 121 8.17 -24.94 -20.56
CA ASN A 121 9.38 -25.32 -21.30
C ASN A 121 9.36 -26.83 -21.56
#